data_AF-A0A1W1EAB5-F1
#
_entry.id   AF-A0A1W1EAB5-F1
#
_cell.length_a   1.000
_cell.length_b   1.000
_cell.length_c   1.000
_cell.angle_alpha   90.00
_cell.angle_beta   90.00
_cell.angle_gamma   90.00
#
_symmetry.space_group_name_H-M   'P 1'
#
loop_
_entity.id
_entity.type
_entity.pdbx_description
1 polymer ?
#
loop_
_entity_poly.entity_id
_entity_poly.type
_entity_poly.pdbx_seq_one_letter_code
_entity_poly.pdbx_strand_id
1 'polypeptide(L)'
;MTQEENMKKKVLIVAAVAGLGYISSASAEDMHLFDIKSGKVTYAISGSANMMGMQMQTKGKKRLIFDHQGARSLTESVKIEKRSGMGGNQTTKTHTMTLMDGDSLYHVDFQNKTITKTANIGAQMLGGGNMKEKGLAMIKQMGGKKTGTDSVLGYTCDVWELMGTKQCIYKGVTLKVESNVMGVTNTEIATEAQFNIDLSDRDFKLPDFPVQEGIGAMGRGMPARKANGMAMQPPSPEDMAKMAEALKAMGAAMQNGGMNGQTSAITPQDQQKLGEAMGAVLVGAMMPQMKQQMIEQEKALTFAKGCLTDADTLKQARTCAKKVDEMMGESGEPLERWDVKTKKETLKEIESALESVACAKRANTAQAMQQCMQ
;
A
#
# COMPACT_ATOMS: atom_id res chain seq x y z
N MET A 1 11.29 62.96 -19.10
CA MET A 1 11.02 63.99 -18.08
C MET A 1 9.54 63.93 -17.76
N THR A 2 9.02 63.66 -16.57
CA THR A 2 9.49 63.23 -15.23
C THR A 2 8.14 63.05 -14.49
N GLN A 3 7.81 61.95 -13.79
CA GLN A 3 8.11 61.72 -12.37
C GLN A 3 8.09 63.02 -11.54
N GLU A 4 7.50 63.16 -10.35
CA GLU A 4 7.05 62.28 -9.28
C GLU A 4 6.76 63.22 -8.09
N GLU A 5 6.37 62.65 -6.95
CA GLU A 5 6.52 63.21 -5.59
C GLU A 5 5.40 64.16 -5.10
N ASN A 6 4.87 64.04 -3.89
CA ASN A 6 5.13 63.16 -2.74
C ASN A 6 3.95 63.39 -1.77
N MET A 7 3.20 62.39 -1.33
CA MET A 7 3.51 61.53 -0.18
C MET A 7 3.68 62.30 1.15
N LYS A 8 2.72 62.14 2.09
CA LYS A 8 2.95 61.65 3.47
C LYS A 8 1.75 61.84 4.43
N LYS A 9 1.27 60.69 4.96
CA LYS A 9 1.02 60.37 6.39
C LYS A 9 -0.19 61.06 7.06
N LYS A 10 -1.16 60.38 7.70
CA LYS A 10 -1.13 59.15 8.53
C LYS A 10 -2.59 58.75 8.94
N VAL A 11 -2.92 57.43 8.87
CA VAL A 11 -3.45 56.57 9.99
C VAL A 11 -4.93 56.80 10.42
N LEU A 12 -5.85 55.83 10.63
CA LEU A 12 -5.89 54.35 10.72
C LEU A 12 -7.39 53.87 10.65
N ILE A 13 -7.68 52.79 9.89
CA ILE A 13 -8.48 51.54 10.17
C ILE A 13 -9.86 51.66 10.89
N VAL A 14 -11.00 51.05 10.45
CA VAL A 14 -11.45 49.62 10.46
C VAL A 14 -12.64 49.48 9.47
N ALA A 15 -12.58 48.72 8.37
CA ALA A 15 -12.93 47.30 8.12
C ALA A 15 -14.43 46.93 8.01
N ALA A 16 -14.84 46.42 6.82
CA ALA A 16 -15.81 45.33 6.63
C ALA A 16 -15.68 44.77 5.18
N VAL A 17 -14.90 43.71 5.03
CA VAL A 17 -14.71 42.94 3.79
C VAL A 17 -15.78 41.84 3.76
N ALA A 18 -16.74 41.95 2.86
CA ALA A 18 -17.62 40.82 2.48
C ALA A 18 -16.98 40.09 1.30
N GLY A 19 -16.15 39.11 1.61
CA GLY A 19 -15.56 38.21 0.62
C GLY A 19 -16.59 37.21 0.11
N LEU A 20 -16.99 37.37 -1.16
CA LEU A 20 -17.46 36.24 -1.96
C LEU A 20 -16.24 35.38 -2.28
N GLY A 21 -15.99 34.41 -1.41
CA GLY A 21 -15.01 33.36 -1.64
C GLY A 21 -15.43 32.53 -2.84
N TYR A 22 -14.79 32.76 -3.98
CA TYR A 22 -14.63 31.72 -4.98
C TYR A 22 -13.84 30.60 -4.31
N ILE A 23 -14.53 29.53 -3.93
CA ILE A 23 -13.89 28.26 -3.63
C ILE A 23 -13.28 27.80 -4.94
N SER A 24 -11.98 28.02 -5.13
CA SER A 24 -11.22 27.34 -6.17
C SER A 24 -11.28 25.85 -5.85
N SER A 25 -12.19 25.14 -6.51
CA SER A 25 -12.10 23.69 -6.64
C SER A 25 -10.79 23.42 -7.36
N ALA A 26 -9.77 22.94 -6.64
CA ALA A 26 -8.61 22.32 -7.25
C ALA A 26 -9.13 21.10 -8.03
N SER A 27 -9.35 21.25 -9.33
CA SER A 27 -9.75 20.16 -10.22
C SER A 27 -8.56 19.19 -10.37
N ALA A 28 -8.85 17.93 -10.68
CA ALA A 28 -7.86 16.88 -10.94
C ALA A 28 -6.96 17.13 -12.18
N GLU A 29 -7.05 18.30 -12.82
CA GLU A 29 -6.37 18.67 -14.07
C GLU A 29 -4.87 18.92 -13.91
N ASP A 30 -4.36 19.09 -12.68
CA ASP A 30 -2.94 19.40 -12.43
C ASP A 30 -2.05 18.16 -12.19
N MET A 31 -2.56 16.93 -12.36
CA MET A 31 -1.77 15.71 -12.12
C MET A 31 -0.89 15.31 -13.30
N HIS A 32 0.38 15.74 -13.28
CA HIS A 32 1.38 15.35 -14.28
C HIS A 32 2.35 14.30 -13.73
N LEU A 33 2.16 13.03 -14.10
CA LEU A 33 3.07 11.93 -13.75
C LEU A 33 4.26 11.83 -14.71
N PHE A 34 4.09 12.23 -15.97
CA PHE A 34 5.07 12.04 -17.05
C PHE A 34 5.32 13.33 -17.84
N ASP A 35 6.53 13.53 -18.36
CA ASP A 35 6.82 14.63 -19.31
C ASP A 35 6.43 14.26 -20.77
N ILE A 36 5.59 13.24 -20.92
CA ILE A 36 5.13 12.70 -22.21
C ILE A 36 3.61 12.71 -22.19
N LYS A 37 2.99 13.18 -23.27
CA LYS A 37 1.53 13.32 -23.34
C LYS A 37 0.79 11.98 -23.21
N SER A 38 1.27 10.97 -23.93
CA SER A 38 0.66 9.65 -23.99
C SER A 38 1.68 8.57 -24.30
N GLY A 39 1.36 7.32 -23.99
CA GLY A 39 2.20 6.20 -24.36
C GLY A 39 1.60 4.83 -24.03
N LYS A 40 2.20 3.82 -24.67
CA LYS A 40 1.98 2.40 -24.42
C LYS A 40 3.33 1.74 -24.18
N VAL A 41 3.46 1.05 -23.04
CA VAL A 41 4.67 0.33 -22.68
C VAL A 41 4.32 -1.09 -22.26
N THR A 42 5.00 -2.07 -22.86
CA THR A 42 4.90 -3.48 -22.50
C THR A 42 6.19 -3.89 -21.81
N TYR A 43 6.06 -4.68 -20.74
CA TYR A 43 7.15 -5.12 -19.90
C TYR A 43 7.19 -6.64 -19.79
N ALA A 44 8.40 -7.20 -19.73
CA ALA A 44 8.66 -8.52 -19.21
C ALA A 44 9.00 -8.43 -17.72
N ILE A 45 8.40 -9.31 -16.92
CA ILE A 45 8.67 -9.45 -15.49
C ILE A 45 9.36 -10.78 -15.26
N SER A 46 10.46 -10.76 -14.53
CA SER A 46 11.13 -11.95 -14.02
C SER A 46 11.59 -11.73 -12.60
N GLY A 47 11.36 -12.68 -11.71
CA GLY A 47 11.88 -12.62 -10.35
C GLY A 47 12.29 -13.99 -9.86
N SER A 48 13.19 -14.02 -8.88
CA SER A 48 13.54 -15.23 -8.17
C SER A 48 13.85 -14.92 -6.72
N ALA A 49 13.47 -15.83 -5.83
CA ALA A 49 13.84 -15.77 -4.43
C ALA A 49 14.25 -17.16 -3.96
N ASN A 50 15.23 -17.22 -3.06
CA ASN A 50 15.54 -18.41 -2.32
C ASN A 50 15.54 -18.07 -0.83
N MET A 51 14.57 -18.57 -0.09
CA MET A 51 14.44 -18.34 1.35
C MET A 51 14.25 -19.68 2.06
N MET A 52 15.20 -20.05 2.92
CA MET A 52 15.12 -21.27 3.76
C MET A 52 14.77 -22.55 2.97
N GLY A 53 15.37 -22.74 1.79
CA GLY A 53 15.12 -23.91 0.94
C GLY A 53 13.82 -23.85 0.12
N MET A 54 13.04 -22.77 0.24
CA MET A 54 11.94 -22.46 -0.66
C MET A 54 12.45 -21.64 -1.84
N GLN A 55 12.35 -22.19 -3.03
CA GLN A 55 12.63 -21.49 -4.27
C GLN A 55 11.33 -20.91 -4.82
N MET A 56 11.37 -19.62 -5.15
CA MET A 56 10.29 -18.94 -5.85
C MET A 56 10.81 -18.40 -7.16
N GLN A 57 10.03 -18.58 -8.23
CA GLN A 57 10.29 -17.97 -9.52
C GLN A 57 9.03 -17.27 -10.00
N THR A 58 9.17 -16.05 -10.48
CA THR A 58 8.08 -15.26 -11.05
C THR A 58 8.41 -14.97 -12.50
N LYS A 59 7.46 -15.20 -13.40
CA LYS A 59 7.50 -14.72 -14.79
C LYS A 59 6.19 -14.02 -15.10
N GLY A 60 6.24 -12.92 -15.83
CA GLY A 60 5.03 -12.20 -16.17
C GLY A 60 5.20 -11.22 -17.31
N LYS A 61 4.06 -10.64 -17.70
CA LYS A 61 3.99 -9.51 -18.60
C LYS A 61 3.20 -8.41 -17.92
N LYS A 62 3.60 -7.16 -18.12
CA LYS A 62 2.84 -5.99 -17.71
C LYS A 62 2.67 -5.06 -18.88
N ARG A 63 1.54 -4.35 -18.92
CA ARG A 63 1.25 -3.31 -19.88
C ARG A 63 0.85 -2.06 -19.12
N LEU A 64 1.40 -0.92 -19.53
CA LEU A 64 1.04 0.42 -19.10
C LEU A 64 0.54 1.18 -20.31
N ILE A 65 -0.63 1.77 -20.19
CA ILE A 65 -1.21 2.70 -21.18
C ILE A 65 -1.52 3.98 -20.42
N PHE A 66 -1.15 5.13 -20.96
CA PHE A 66 -1.44 6.40 -20.32
C PHE A 66 -1.66 7.51 -21.35
N ASP A 67 -2.47 8.49 -20.98
CA ASP A 67 -2.62 9.76 -21.69
C ASP A 67 -2.70 10.92 -20.69
N HIS A 68 -2.86 12.14 -21.20
CA HIS A 68 -2.90 13.36 -20.41
C HIS A 68 -1.76 13.44 -19.38
N GLN A 69 -0.54 13.09 -19.81
CA GLN A 69 0.65 13.07 -18.95
C GLN A 69 0.53 12.17 -17.71
N GLY A 70 -0.32 11.13 -17.80
CA GLY A 70 -0.54 10.14 -16.75
C GLY A 70 -1.73 10.42 -15.84
N ALA A 71 -2.47 11.51 -16.03
CA ALA A 71 -3.71 11.77 -15.28
C ALA A 71 -4.73 10.63 -15.44
N ARG A 72 -4.70 9.94 -16.60
CA ARG A 72 -5.41 8.69 -16.84
C ARG A 72 -4.44 7.61 -17.29
N SER A 73 -4.50 6.45 -16.64
CA SER A 73 -3.61 5.33 -16.95
C SER A 73 -4.23 3.96 -16.67
N LEU A 74 -4.00 3.00 -17.56
CA LEU A 74 -4.36 1.59 -17.39
C LEU A 74 -3.08 0.77 -17.19
N THR A 75 -3.00 0.06 -16.06
CA THR A 75 -1.96 -0.92 -15.81
C THR A 75 -2.56 -2.31 -15.73
N GLU A 76 -2.06 -3.23 -16.54
CA GLU A 76 -2.47 -4.63 -16.55
C GLU A 76 -1.25 -5.53 -16.38
N SER A 77 -1.33 -6.55 -15.53
CA SER A 77 -0.24 -7.48 -15.28
C SER A 77 -0.75 -8.91 -15.21
N VAL A 78 -0.06 -9.81 -15.89
CA VAL A 78 -0.25 -11.26 -15.79
C VAL A 78 1.06 -11.88 -15.29
N LYS A 79 1.02 -12.56 -14.15
CA LYS A 79 2.17 -13.19 -13.51
C LYS A 79 1.90 -14.67 -13.27
N ILE A 80 2.95 -15.47 -13.40
CA ILE A 80 3.01 -16.87 -13.03
C ILE A 80 4.10 -16.99 -11.98
N GLU A 81 3.71 -17.39 -10.79
CA GLU A 81 4.61 -17.67 -9.67
C GLU A 81 4.71 -19.18 -9.51
N LYS A 82 5.95 -19.69 -9.53
CA LYS A 82 6.25 -21.08 -9.20
C LYS A 82 6.95 -21.10 -7.85
N ARG A 83 6.48 -21.93 -6.94
CA ARG A 83 7.08 -22.16 -5.63
C ARG A 83 7.45 -23.63 -5.52
N SER A 84 8.64 -23.94 -5.06
CA SER A 84 9.12 -25.30 -4.84
C SER A 84 9.89 -25.38 -3.52
N GLY A 85 9.63 -26.42 -2.72
CA GLY A 85 10.25 -26.60 -1.40
C GLY A 85 9.60 -27.71 -0.58
N MET A 86 9.74 -27.64 0.74
CA MET A 86 9.37 -28.70 1.71
C MET A 86 7.87 -29.09 1.72
N GLY A 87 7.01 -28.31 1.06
CA GLY A 87 5.57 -28.56 0.87
C GLY A 87 5.14 -28.92 -0.56
N GLY A 88 6.08 -29.22 -1.47
CA GLY A 88 5.82 -29.56 -2.86
C GLY A 88 5.90 -28.38 -3.84
N ASN A 89 5.55 -28.64 -5.10
CA ASN A 89 5.57 -27.64 -6.17
C ASN A 89 4.18 -27.01 -6.34
N GLN A 90 4.10 -25.69 -6.25
CA GLN A 90 2.88 -24.92 -6.50
C GLN A 90 3.10 -23.94 -7.65
N THR A 91 2.08 -23.77 -8.49
CA THR A 91 2.06 -22.74 -9.53
C THR A 91 0.81 -21.90 -9.39
N THR A 92 0.99 -20.60 -9.20
CA THR A 92 -0.09 -19.63 -9.05
C THR A 92 -0.07 -18.67 -10.23
N LYS A 93 -1.22 -18.47 -10.86
CA LYS A 93 -1.39 -17.47 -11.91
C LYS A 93 -2.20 -16.30 -11.36
N THR A 94 -1.65 -15.10 -11.50
CA THR A 94 -2.27 -13.86 -11.03
C THR A 94 -2.49 -12.93 -12.21
N HIS A 95 -3.69 -12.40 -12.35
CA HIS A 95 -4.05 -11.40 -13.36
C HIS A 95 -4.65 -10.20 -12.64
N THR A 96 -4.03 -9.04 -12.78
CA THR A 96 -4.50 -7.79 -12.19
C THR A 96 -4.63 -6.73 -13.26
N MET A 97 -5.65 -5.89 -13.13
CA MET A 97 -5.82 -4.70 -13.96
C MET A 97 -6.29 -3.56 -13.07
N THR A 98 -5.71 -2.38 -13.28
CA THR A 98 -6.03 -1.16 -12.57
C THR A 98 -6.16 -0.02 -13.57
N LEU A 99 -7.26 0.70 -13.52
CA LEU A 99 -7.43 1.98 -14.22
C LEU A 99 -7.38 3.11 -13.19
N MET A 100 -6.50 4.07 -13.42
CA MET A 100 -6.52 5.37 -12.77
C MET A 100 -7.15 6.35 -13.74
N ASP A 101 -8.16 7.09 -13.26
CA ASP A 101 -8.84 8.12 -14.02
C ASP A 101 -9.08 9.31 -13.08
N GLY A 102 -8.12 10.25 -13.08
CA GLY A 102 -8.11 11.38 -12.16
C GLY A 102 -8.15 10.98 -10.68
N ASP A 103 -9.25 11.32 -10.03
CA ASP A 103 -9.49 11.09 -8.60
C ASP A 103 -9.96 9.67 -8.27
N SER A 104 -10.13 8.81 -9.27
CA SER A 104 -10.72 7.48 -9.14
C SER A 104 -9.73 6.38 -9.52
N LEU A 105 -9.70 5.31 -8.74
CA LEU A 105 -8.96 4.08 -8.99
C LEU A 105 -9.93 2.91 -9.10
N TYR A 106 -9.89 2.22 -10.23
CA TYR A 106 -10.67 1.02 -10.49
C TYR A 106 -9.75 -0.20 -10.48
N HIS A 107 -10.00 -1.14 -9.57
CA HIS A 107 -9.27 -2.39 -9.47
C HIS A 107 -10.14 -3.54 -9.96
N VAL A 108 -9.69 -4.24 -10.99
CA VAL A 108 -10.38 -5.40 -11.55
C VAL A 108 -9.93 -6.66 -10.80
N ASP A 109 -10.91 -7.40 -10.28
CA ASP A 109 -10.74 -8.75 -9.78
C ASP A 109 -11.28 -9.74 -10.82
N PHE A 110 -10.37 -10.41 -11.53
CA PHE A 110 -10.74 -11.41 -12.53
C PHE A 110 -11.24 -12.74 -11.94
N GLN A 111 -10.96 -13.02 -10.66
CA GLN A 111 -11.43 -14.24 -10.00
C GLN A 111 -12.88 -14.06 -9.56
N ASN A 112 -13.16 -12.95 -8.88
CA ASN A 112 -14.50 -12.62 -8.40
C ASN A 112 -15.37 -11.95 -9.46
N LYS A 113 -14.78 -11.56 -10.60
CA LYS A 113 -15.44 -10.83 -11.71
C LYS A 113 -16.12 -9.56 -11.20
N THR A 114 -15.39 -8.77 -10.43
CA THR A 114 -15.86 -7.49 -9.89
C THR A 114 -14.85 -6.40 -10.18
N ILE A 115 -15.32 -5.15 -10.16
CA ILE A 115 -14.46 -3.96 -10.22
C ILE A 115 -14.69 -3.18 -8.92
N THR A 116 -13.61 -2.92 -8.18
CA THR A 116 -13.67 -2.05 -7.01
C THR A 116 -13.25 -0.65 -7.40
N LYS A 117 -14.17 0.32 -7.30
CA LYS A 117 -13.86 1.74 -7.43
C LYS A 117 -13.50 2.30 -6.06
N THR A 118 -12.40 3.05 -6.01
CA THR A 118 -11.90 3.69 -4.79
C THR A 118 -11.41 5.09 -5.12
N ALA A 119 -11.40 5.98 -4.13
CA ALA A 119 -10.77 7.28 -4.28
C ALA A 119 -9.24 7.13 -4.44
N ASN A 120 -8.64 7.93 -5.31
CA ASN A 120 -7.20 8.05 -5.49
C ASN A 120 -6.61 8.88 -4.35
N ILE A 121 -6.56 8.29 -3.15
CA ILE A 121 -6.05 8.97 -1.95
C ILE A 121 -4.60 9.41 -2.15
N GLY A 122 -3.80 8.68 -2.94
CA GLY A 122 -2.43 9.09 -3.30
C GLY A 122 -2.37 10.41 -4.06
N ALA A 123 -3.28 10.63 -5.01
CA ALA A 123 -3.45 11.92 -5.68
C ALA A 123 -3.85 13.04 -4.71
N GLN A 124 -4.81 12.75 -3.82
CA GLN A 124 -5.32 13.72 -2.86
C GLN A 124 -4.26 14.13 -1.83
N MET A 125 -3.48 13.16 -1.33
CA MET A 125 -2.42 13.38 -0.35
C MET A 125 -1.23 14.13 -0.92
N LEU A 126 -0.87 13.87 -2.18
CA LEU A 126 0.26 14.54 -2.82
C LEU A 126 -0.10 15.93 -3.35
N GLY A 127 -1.38 16.33 -3.31
CA GLY A 127 -1.83 17.71 -3.46
C GLY A 127 -1.63 18.31 -4.86
N GLY A 128 -2.00 17.56 -5.91
CA GLY A 128 -1.91 18.02 -7.32
C GLY A 128 -0.50 18.42 -7.78
N GLY A 129 -0.36 18.93 -9.00
CA GLY A 129 0.90 19.47 -9.54
C GLY A 129 1.86 18.42 -10.12
N ASN A 130 3.14 18.80 -10.28
CA ASN A 130 4.15 17.97 -10.93
C ASN A 130 4.55 16.77 -10.04
N MET A 131 3.83 15.67 -10.21
CA MET A 131 3.99 14.44 -9.44
C MET A 131 5.32 13.74 -9.71
N LYS A 132 5.91 13.92 -10.89
CA LYS A 132 7.25 13.44 -11.20
C LYS A 132 8.29 14.09 -10.29
N GLU A 133 8.24 15.41 -10.15
CA GLU A 133 9.17 16.13 -9.27
C GLU A 133 9.00 15.74 -7.81
N LYS A 134 7.75 15.65 -7.34
CA LYS A 134 7.44 15.18 -5.98
C LYS A 134 7.93 13.74 -5.75
N GLY A 135 7.72 12.84 -6.72
CA GLY A 135 8.20 11.46 -6.67
C GLY A 135 9.73 11.37 -6.62
N LEU A 136 10.43 12.16 -7.46
CA LEU A 136 11.89 12.22 -7.44
C LEU A 136 12.43 12.83 -6.14
N ALA A 137 11.77 13.87 -5.60
CA ALA A 137 12.12 14.45 -4.31
C ALA A 137 11.97 13.42 -3.18
N MET A 138 10.90 12.62 -3.21
CA MET A 138 10.68 11.52 -2.25
C MET A 138 11.76 10.45 -2.37
N ILE A 139 12.13 10.04 -3.60
CA ILE A 139 13.24 9.08 -3.82
C ILE A 139 14.54 9.63 -3.21
N LYS A 140 14.86 10.91 -3.44
CA LYS A 140 16.04 11.56 -2.84
C LYS A 140 15.97 11.61 -1.31
N GLN A 141 14.81 11.95 -0.76
CA GLN A 141 14.59 12.02 0.70
C GLN A 141 14.81 10.67 1.37
N MET A 142 14.43 9.58 0.69
CA MET A 142 14.68 8.20 1.14
C MET A 142 16.14 7.73 0.91
N GLY A 143 17.03 8.62 0.47
CA GLY A 143 18.45 8.31 0.25
C GLY A 143 18.77 7.79 -1.15
N GLY A 144 17.83 7.90 -2.08
CA GLY A 144 18.00 7.52 -3.48
C GLY A 144 18.93 8.48 -4.21
N LYS A 145 19.77 7.94 -5.09
CA LYS A 145 20.80 8.70 -5.81
C LYS A 145 20.72 8.40 -7.30
N LYS A 146 20.93 9.42 -8.12
CA LYS A 146 21.17 9.22 -9.55
C LYS A 146 22.58 8.65 -9.72
N THR A 147 22.69 7.47 -10.31
CA THR A 147 23.97 6.74 -10.48
C THR A 147 24.50 6.77 -11.90
N GLY A 148 23.68 7.19 -12.88
CA GLY A 148 24.14 7.35 -14.25
C GLY A 148 22.98 7.48 -15.24
N THR A 149 23.24 7.06 -16.46
CA THR A 149 22.27 6.96 -17.56
C THR A 149 22.40 5.60 -18.22
N ASP A 150 21.31 5.04 -18.71
CA ASP A 150 21.27 3.77 -19.46
C ASP A 150 20.32 3.94 -20.67
N SER A 151 20.28 2.97 -21.58
CA SER A 151 19.44 3.00 -22.78
C SER A 151 18.58 1.75 -22.87
N VAL A 152 17.27 1.93 -22.92
CA VAL A 152 16.30 0.85 -23.07
C VAL A 152 15.46 1.11 -24.31
N LEU A 153 15.47 0.18 -25.27
CA LEU A 153 14.77 0.32 -26.56
C LEU A 153 15.14 1.61 -27.33
N GLY A 154 16.38 2.09 -27.15
CA GLY A 154 16.87 3.34 -27.77
C GLY A 154 16.51 4.62 -27.01
N TYR A 155 15.80 4.53 -25.90
CA TYR A 155 15.49 5.67 -25.03
C TYR A 155 16.54 5.79 -23.92
N THR A 156 17.26 6.91 -23.90
CA THR A 156 18.17 7.24 -22.81
C THR A 156 17.40 7.62 -21.55
N CYS A 157 17.58 6.87 -20.46
CA CYS A 157 16.93 7.09 -19.18
C CYS A 157 17.93 7.33 -18.06
N ASP A 158 17.48 8.08 -17.05
CA ASP A 158 18.26 8.34 -15.85
C ASP A 158 18.19 7.12 -14.92
N VAL A 159 19.35 6.62 -14.49
CA VAL A 159 19.43 5.50 -13.56
C VAL A 159 19.45 6.04 -12.14
N TRP A 160 18.45 5.64 -11.36
CA TRP A 160 18.30 5.95 -9.95
C TRP A 160 18.47 4.68 -9.13
N GLU A 161 19.21 4.76 -8.03
CA GLU A 161 19.44 3.66 -7.10
C GLU A 161 18.92 4.02 -5.70
N LEU A 162 18.11 3.13 -5.13
CA LEU A 162 17.54 3.25 -3.79
C LEU A 162 17.39 1.84 -3.20
N MET A 163 18.00 1.59 -2.02
CA MET A 163 17.81 0.37 -1.23
C MET A 163 17.94 -0.94 -2.05
N GLY A 164 19.02 -1.10 -2.82
CA GLY A 164 19.26 -2.30 -3.63
C GLY A 164 18.35 -2.41 -4.87
N THR A 165 17.61 -1.35 -5.21
CA THR A 165 16.78 -1.25 -6.41
C THR A 165 17.32 -0.16 -7.34
N LYS A 166 17.57 -0.52 -8.59
CA LYS A 166 17.90 0.38 -9.69
C LYS A 166 16.70 0.58 -10.59
N GLN A 167 16.44 1.82 -10.98
CA GLN A 167 15.34 2.18 -11.86
C GLN A 167 15.88 3.06 -12.99
N CYS A 168 15.58 2.71 -14.24
CA CYS A 168 15.86 3.55 -15.40
C CYS A 168 14.60 4.30 -15.78
N ILE A 169 14.60 5.61 -15.56
CA ILE A 169 13.42 6.48 -15.69
C ILE A 169 13.58 7.40 -16.90
N TYR A 170 12.75 7.21 -17.92
CA TYR A 170 12.67 8.05 -19.11
C TYR A 170 11.50 9.03 -18.97
N LYS A 171 11.78 10.33 -18.77
CA LYS A 171 10.73 11.38 -18.69
C LYS A 171 9.59 11.06 -17.72
N GLY A 172 9.92 10.44 -16.59
CA GLY A 172 8.97 9.97 -15.57
C GLY A 172 8.45 8.54 -15.79
N VAL A 173 8.59 7.96 -16.98
CA VAL A 173 8.19 6.58 -17.28
C VAL A 173 9.35 5.64 -16.96
N THR A 174 9.15 4.72 -16.02
CA THR A 174 10.15 3.70 -15.69
C THR A 174 10.20 2.65 -16.80
N LEU A 175 11.35 2.54 -17.47
CA LEU A 175 11.59 1.56 -18.54
C LEU A 175 12.25 0.28 -18.04
N LYS A 176 12.96 0.36 -16.92
CA LYS A 176 13.64 -0.80 -16.32
C LYS A 176 13.68 -0.65 -14.81
N VAL A 177 13.40 -1.74 -14.10
CA VAL A 177 13.59 -1.89 -12.66
C VAL A 177 14.38 -3.17 -12.42
N GLU A 178 15.42 -3.09 -11.62
CA GLU A 178 16.19 -4.22 -11.13
C GLU A 178 16.34 -4.08 -9.64
N SER A 179 15.78 -5.00 -8.87
CA SER A 179 15.96 -5.07 -7.42
C SER A 179 16.67 -6.36 -7.05
N ASN A 180 17.64 -6.25 -6.15
CA ASN A 180 18.24 -7.39 -5.46
C ASN A 180 18.33 -7.04 -3.97
N VAL A 181 17.40 -7.59 -3.19
CA VAL A 181 17.31 -7.33 -1.76
C VAL A 181 17.24 -8.66 -1.04
N MET A 182 18.23 -8.96 -0.21
CA MET A 182 18.28 -10.19 0.61
C MET A 182 18.09 -11.49 -0.19
N GLY A 183 18.69 -11.57 -1.39
CA GLY A 183 18.58 -12.77 -2.24
C GLY A 183 17.25 -12.90 -3.00
N VAL A 184 16.37 -11.89 -2.90
CA VAL A 184 15.20 -11.74 -3.74
C VAL A 184 15.55 -10.82 -4.91
N THR A 185 15.56 -11.38 -6.11
CA THR A 185 15.73 -10.64 -7.35
C THR A 185 14.39 -10.41 -8.03
N ASN A 186 14.20 -9.21 -8.55
CA ASN A 186 13.07 -8.89 -9.42
C ASN A 186 13.52 -7.91 -10.49
N THR A 187 13.19 -8.23 -11.72
CA THR A 187 13.50 -7.45 -12.91
C THR A 187 12.20 -7.21 -13.66
N GLU A 188 11.97 -5.96 -13.99
CA GLU A 188 10.93 -5.53 -14.89
C GLU A 188 11.60 -4.70 -15.99
N ILE A 189 11.48 -5.10 -17.24
CA ILE A 189 12.11 -4.40 -18.36
C ILE A 189 11.11 -4.19 -19.49
N ALA A 190 11.07 -2.98 -20.02
CA ALA A 190 10.27 -2.64 -21.17
C ALA A 190 10.76 -3.44 -22.38
N THR A 191 9.87 -4.19 -23.00
CA THR A 191 10.09 -4.93 -24.24
C THR A 191 9.56 -4.18 -25.45
N GLU A 192 8.58 -3.30 -25.24
CA GLU A 192 8.03 -2.41 -26.27
C GLU A 192 7.66 -1.07 -25.61
N ALA A 193 7.95 0.05 -26.27
CA ALA A 193 7.60 1.38 -25.78
C ALA A 193 7.30 2.32 -26.95
N GLN A 194 6.09 2.88 -26.95
CA GLN A 194 5.64 3.88 -27.92
C GLN A 194 5.12 5.10 -27.17
N PHE A 195 5.58 6.28 -27.56
CA PHE A 195 5.27 7.54 -26.88
C PHE A 195 4.71 8.56 -27.87
N ASN A 196 3.89 9.48 -27.36
CA ASN A 196 3.20 10.52 -28.15
C ASN A 196 2.34 9.91 -29.27
N ILE A 197 1.59 8.86 -28.93
CA ILE A 197 0.65 8.19 -29.84
C ILE A 197 -0.77 8.63 -29.54
N ASP A 198 -1.62 8.62 -30.56
CA ASP A 198 -3.05 8.86 -30.37
C ASP A 198 -3.69 7.63 -29.72
N LEU A 199 -4.39 7.85 -28.61
CA LEU A 199 -5.10 6.83 -27.86
C LEU A 199 -6.59 7.12 -27.88
N SER A 200 -7.38 6.06 -27.88
CA SER A 200 -8.84 6.13 -27.83
C SER A 200 -9.35 5.57 -26.52
N ASP A 201 -10.60 5.88 -26.15
CA ASP A 201 -11.21 5.31 -24.93
C ASP A 201 -11.29 3.77 -24.95
N ARG A 202 -11.23 3.16 -26.15
CA ARG A 202 -11.16 1.70 -26.28
C ARG A 202 -9.87 1.11 -25.70
N ASP A 203 -8.79 1.88 -25.69
CA ASP A 203 -7.50 1.45 -25.12
C ASP A 203 -7.55 1.36 -23.59
N PHE A 204 -8.47 2.09 -22.95
CA PHE A 204 -8.68 2.12 -21.50
C PHE A 204 -9.87 1.28 -21.03
N LYS A 205 -10.46 0.48 -21.94
CA LYS A 205 -11.66 -0.29 -21.65
C LYS A 205 -11.40 -1.38 -20.59
N LEU A 206 -12.19 -1.32 -19.51
CA LEU A 206 -12.27 -2.37 -18.49
C LEU A 206 -13.19 -3.52 -18.95
N PRO A 207 -13.04 -4.73 -18.38
CA PRO A 207 -13.99 -5.81 -18.60
C PRO A 207 -15.38 -5.44 -18.07
N ASP A 208 -16.41 -6.06 -18.64
CA ASP A 208 -17.81 -5.83 -18.27
C ASP A 208 -18.17 -6.60 -16.99
N PHE A 209 -17.71 -6.07 -15.86
CA PHE A 209 -17.92 -6.61 -14.52
C PHE A 209 -18.68 -5.59 -13.64
N PRO A 210 -19.49 -6.05 -12.67
CA PRO A 210 -20.15 -5.17 -11.72
C PRO A 210 -19.14 -4.31 -10.94
N VAL A 211 -19.40 -3.00 -10.91
CA VAL A 211 -18.61 -2.02 -10.15
C VAL A 211 -19.18 -1.88 -8.73
N GLN A 212 -18.30 -1.93 -7.74
CA GLN A 212 -18.60 -1.74 -6.32
C GLN A 212 -17.72 -0.63 -5.76
N GLU A 213 -18.31 0.23 -4.92
CA GLU A 213 -17.55 1.21 -4.15
C GLU A 213 -16.79 0.52 -3.02
N GLY A 214 -15.49 0.79 -2.89
CA GLY A 214 -14.62 0.21 -1.86
C GLY A 214 -13.83 1.26 -1.09
N ILE A 215 -13.41 0.90 0.11
CA ILE A 215 -12.41 1.68 0.87
C ILE A 215 -11.03 1.29 0.31
N GLY A 216 -10.20 2.28 -0.02
CA GLY A 216 -8.97 2.19 -0.83
C GLY A 216 -8.03 0.97 -0.63
N ALA A 217 -7.17 0.76 -1.63
CA ALA A 217 -6.31 -0.41 -1.86
C ALA A 217 -5.26 -0.79 -0.78
N MET A 218 -5.34 -0.25 0.45
CA MET A 218 -4.55 -0.73 1.60
C MET A 218 -5.23 -1.89 2.37
N GLY A 219 -6.17 -2.60 1.72
CA GLY A 219 -7.02 -3.61 2.38
C GLY A 219 -7.06 -5.00 1.74
N ARG A 220 -6.13 -5.36 0.84
CA ARG A 220 -6.07 -6.75 0.33
C ARG A 220 -5.50 -7.68 1.40
N GLY A 221 -6.37 -8.00 2.36
CA GLY A 221 -6.14 -8.84 3.53
C GLY A 221 -7.28 -8.75 4.56
N MET A 222 -8.19 -7.78 4.44
CA MET A 222 -9.34 -7.64 5.35
C MET A 222 -10.65 -7.77 4.55
N PRO A 223 -11.59 -8.63 4.96
CA PRO A 223 -12.90 -8.70 4.34
C PRO A 223 -13.63 -7.36 4.46
N ALA A 224 -14.44 -7.05 3.45
CA ALA A 224 -15.15 -5.79 3.32
C ALA A 224 -16.11 -5.55 4.50
N ARG A 225 -15.66 -4.78 5.50
CA ARG A 225 -16.55 -4.23 6.52
C ARG A 225 -17.58 -3.32 5.85
N LYS A 226 -18.86 -3.61 6.07
CA LYS A 226 -19.97 -2.70 5.74
C LYS A 226 -19.68 -1.34 6.37
N ALA A 227 -19.80 -0.32 5.53
CA ALA A 227 -19.61 1.08 5.87
C ALA A 227 -20.52 1.51 7.02
N ASN A 228 -20.01 1.44 8.24
CA ASN A 228 -20.44 2.31 9.34
C ASN A 228 -19.21 3.09 9.82
N GLY A 229 -18.93 4.18 9.12
CA GLY A 229 -18.52 5.43 9.77
C GLY A 229 -17.13 5.54 10.40
N MET A 230 -16.09 4.85 9.91
CA MET A 230 -14.72 5.30 10.18
C MET A 230 -14.01 5.58 8.87
N ALA A 231 -14.06 6.84 8.44
CA ALA A 231 -13.14 7.36 7.44
C ALA A 231 -11.72 7.16 8.00
N MET A 232 -10.91 6.32 7.35
CA MET A 232 -9.48 6.31 7.63
C MET A 232 -8.96 7.70 7.29
N GLN A 233 -8.60 8.46 8.32
CA GLN A 233 -7.87 9.70 8.10
C GLN A 233 -6.52 9.32 7.48
N PRO A 234 -6.08 10.02 6.42
CA PRO A 234 -4.73 9.83 5.91
C PRO A 234 -3.72 10.04 7.05
N PRO A 235 -2.60 9.30 7.07
CA PRO A 235 -1.57 9.51 8.08
C PRO A 235 -1.16 10.97 8.09
N SER A 236 -0.99 11.53 9.30
CA SER A 236 -0.67 12.94 9.43
C SER A 236 0.69 13.24 8.77
N PRO A 237 0.96 14.50 8.37
CA PRO A 237 2.28 14.89 7.89
C PRO A 237 3.41 14.52 8.86
N GLU A 238 3.12 14.49 10.16
CA GLU A 238 4.06 14.08 11.20
C GLU A 238 4.34 12.58 11.17
N ASP A 239 3.32 11.74 10.95
CA ASP A 239 3.48 10.28 10.81
C ASP A 239 4.27 9.93 9.55
N MET A 240 4.02 10.65 8.45
CA MET A 240 4.78 10.50 7.21
C MET A 240 6.25 10.93 7.40
N ALA A 241 6.51 11.99 8.16
CA ALA A 241 7.87 12.41 8.49
C ALA A 241 8.61 11.36 9.33
N LYS A 242 7.95 10.80 10.35
CA LYS A 242 8.50 9.71 11.19
C LYS A 242 8.79 8.45 10.38
N MET A 243 7.91 8.08 9.46
CA MET A 243 8.11 6.95 8.55
C MET A 243 9.28 7.21 7.58
N ALA A 244 9.37 8.42 7.01
CA ALA A 244 10.48 8.80 6.15
C ALA A 244 11.82 8.81 6.91
N GLU A 245 11.83 9.27 8.16
CA GLU A 245 13.01 9.27 9.03
C GLU A 245 13.44 7.84 9.38
N ALA A 246 12.48 6.95 9.69
CA ALA A 246 12.75 5.53 9.92
C ALA A 246 13.32 4.83 8.68
N LEU A 247 12.76 5.08 7.50
CA LEU A 247 13.28 4.55 6.23
C LEU A 247 14.67 5.11 5.91
N LYS A 248 14.91 6.38 6.20
CA LYS A 248 16.22 7.02 6.02
C LYS A 248 17.26 6.43 6.98
N ALA A 249 16.91 6.23 8.25
CA ALA A 249 17.77 5.58 9.23
C ALA A 249 18.11 4.14 8.81
N MET A 250 17.12 3.42 8.27
CA MET A 250 17.32 2.09 7.70
C MET A 250 18.25 2.12 6.48
N GLY A 251 18.02 3.04 5.53
CA GLY A 251 18.89 3.21 4.37
C GLY A 251 20.34 3.54 4.76
N ALA A 252 20.53 4.40 5.77
CA ALA A 252 21.84 4.71 6.32
C ALA A 252 22.49 3.52 7.03
N ALA A 253 21.72 2.72 7.78
CA ALA A 253 22.21 1.49 8.41
C ALA A 253 22.66 0.45 7.38
N MET A 254 21.92 0.30 6.27
CA MET A 254 22.32 -0.58 5.15
C MET A 254 23.60 -0.09 4.48
N GLN A 255 23.75 1.23 4.27
CA GLN A 255 24.98 1.82 3.69
C GLN A 255 26.19 1.67 4.62
N ASN A 256 26.02 1.94 5.92
CA ASN A 256 27.11 1.88 6.90
C ASN A 256 27.48 0.44 7.31
N GLY A 257 26.58 -0.52 7.12
CA GLY A 257 26.84 -1.95 7.29
C GLY A 257 27.68 -2.58 6.16
N GLY A 258 28.25 -1.79 5.26
CA GLY A 258 29.12 -2.28 4.17
C GLY A 258 28.36 -2.83 2.96
N MET A 259 27.06 -2.59 2.82
CA MET A 259 26.27 -3.02 1.65
C MET A 259 26.42 -2.03 0.47
N ASN A 260 27.65 -1.72 0.09
CA ASN A 260 27.96 -0.90 -1.08
C ASN A 260 27.95 -1.76 -2.35
N GLY A 261 26.78 -2.25 -2.79
CA GLY A 261 26.53 -2.72 -4.18
C GLY A 261 27.46 -3.82 -4.77
N GLN A 262 28.43 -4.32 -4.00
CA GLN A 262 29.32 -5.40 -4.32
C GLN A 262 28.94 -6.58 -3.44
N THR A 263 28.94 -7.75 -4.06
CA THR A 263 28.45 -9.06 -3.63
C THR A 263 29.18 -9.64 -2.42
N SER A 264 29.28 -8.90 -1.32
CA SER A 264 29.63 -9.46 -0.02
C SER A 264 28.37 -10.12 0.52
N ALA A 265 28.34 -11.45 0.54
CA ALA A 265 27.25 -12.22 1.12
C ALA A 265 26.99 -11.71 2.54
N ILE A 266 25.80 -11.13 2.75
CA ILE A 266 25.33 -10.72 4.08
C ILE A 266 25.41 -11.97 4.96
N THR A 267 26.08 -11.89 6.11
CA THR A 267 26.13 -13.03 7.01
C THR A 267 24.71 -13.32 7.52
N PRO A 268 24.36 -14.60 7.81
CA PRO A 268 23.06 -14.92 8.40
C PRO A 268 22.75 -14.11 9.68
N GLN A 269 23.78 -13.74 10.44
CA GLN A 269 23.66 -12.91 11.64
C GLN A 269 23.29 -11.44 11.32
N ASP A 270 23.85 -10.88 10.25
CA ASP A 270 23.51 -9.51 9.82
C ASP A 270 22.11 -9.44 9.18
N GLN A 271 21.70 -10.49 8.47
CA GLN A 271 20.32 -10.63 7.98
C GLN A 271 19.31 -10.70 9.14
N GLN A 272 19.63 -11.47 10.18
CA GLN A 272 18.78 -11.59 11.35
C GLN A 272 18.63 -10.25 12.08
N LYS A 273 19.75 -9.55 12.35
CA LYS A 273 19.73 -8.23 13.01
C LYS A 273 18.97 -7.18 12.20
N LEU A 274 19.11 -7.20 10.87
CA LEU A 274 18.37 -6.30 9.99
C LEU A 274 16.87 -6.63 10.00
N GLY A 275 16.51 -7.91 9.97
CA GLY A 275 15.12 -8.36 10.08
C GLY A 275 14.47 -7.98 11.41
N GLU A 276 15.20 -8.13 12.52
CA GLU A 276 14.76 -7.71 13.86
C GLU A 276 14.56 -6.19 13.95
N ALA A 277 15.50 -5.41 13.41
CA ALA A 277 15.41 -3.95 13.38
C ALA A 277 14.24 -3.46 12.51
N MET A 278 14.05 -4.06 11.32
CA MET A 278 12.88 -3.77 10.46
C MET A 278 11.58 -4.14 11.15
N GLY A 279 11.50 -5.31 11.76
CA GLY A 279 10.33 -5.76 12.52
C GLY A 279 9.98 -4.80 13.65
N ALA A 280 10.97 -4.34 14.41
CA ALA A 280 10.76 -3.38 15.51
C ALA A 280 10.24 -2.02 15.02
N VAL A 281 10.77 -1.50 13.91
CA VAL A 281 10.32 -0.23 13.32
C VAL A 281 8.90 -0.35 12.77
N LEU A 282 8.61 -1.43 12.05
CA LEU A 282 7.33 -1.62 11.39
C LEU A 282 6.21 -1.89 12.41
N VAL A 283 6.49 -2.74 13.42
CA VAL A 283 5.59 -2.96 14.56
C VAL A 283 5.42 -1.68 15.38
N GLY A 284 6.49 -0.90 15.60
CA GLY A 284 6.41 0.38 16.31
C GLY A 284 5.49 1.40 15.62
N ALA A 285 5.62 1.55 14.31
CA ALA A 285 4.79 2.46 13.51
C ALA A 285 3.32 2.01 13.43
N MET A 286 3.07 0.68 13.41
CA MET A 286 1.72 0.12 13.33
C MET A 286 1.07 -0.14 14.70
N MET A 287 1.83 -0.05 15.80
CA MET A 287 1.35 -0.38 17.15
C MET A 287 0.09 0.39 17.55
N PRO A 288 -0.04 1.71 17.30
CA PRO A 288 -1.26 2.44 17.68
C PRO A 288 -2.50 1.91 16.96
N GLN A 289 -2.39 1.62 15.66
CA GLN A 289 -3.48 1.06 14.86
C GLN A 289 -3.82 -0.37 15.29
N MET A 290 -2.81 -1.22 15.53
CA MET A 290 -3.02 -2.57 16.04
C MET A 290 -3.71 -2.56 17.40
N LYS A 291 -3.28 -1.69 18.33
CA LYS A 291 -3.94 -1.52 19.64
C LYS A 291 -5.40 -1.12 19.48
N GLN A 292 -5.69 -0.19 18.56
CA GLN A 292 -7.06 0.23 18.30
C GLN A 292 -7.92 -0.93 17.77
N GLN A 293 -7.40 -1.72 16.84
CA GLN A 293 -8.09 -2.92 16.33
C GLN A 293 -8.34 -3.95 17.44
N MET A 294 -7.36 -4.17 18.33
CA MET A 294 -7.53 -5.07 19.46
C MET A 294 -8.59 -4.60 20.46
N ILE A 295 -8.72 -3.29 20.69
CA ILE A 295 -9.79 -2.74 21.54
C ILE A 295 -11.17 -2.99 20.91
N GLU A 296 -11.30 -2.93 19.58
CA GLU A 296 -12.54 -3.28 18.90
C GLU A 296 -12.84 -4.78 19.00
N GLN A 297 -11.83 -5.63 18.82
CA GLN A 297 -11.94 -7.08 19.03
C GLN A 297 -12.33 -7.41 20.48
N GLU A 298 -11.78 -6.71 21.48
CA GLU A 298 -12.14 -6.86 22.89
C GLU A 298 -13.64 -6.69 23.13
N LYS A 299 -14.26 -5.68 22.50
CA LYS A 299 -15.70 -5.43 22.61
C LYS A 299 -16.51 -6.58 22.01
N ALA A 300 -16.11 -7.07 20.83
CA ALA A 300 -16.77 -8.21 20.18
C ALA A 300 -16.63 -9.49 21.00
N LEU A 301 -15.44 -9.78 21.55
CA LEU A 301 -15.17 -10.94 22.39
C LEU A 301 -15.90 -10.86 23.74
N THR A 302 -15.98 -9.68 24.35
CA THR A 302 -16.74 -9.47 25.59
C THR A 302 -18.22 -9.70 25.37
N PHE A 303 -18.77 -9.20 24.26
CA PHE A 303 -20.14 -9.49 23.85
C PHE A 303 -20.34 -11.00 23.59
N ALA A 304 -19.43 -11.63 22.86
CA ALA A 304 -19.46 -13.06 22.56
C ALA A 304 -19.51 -13.89 23.85
N LYS A 305 -18.62 -13.58 24.82
CA LYS A 305 -18.56 -14.25 26.12
C LYS A 305 -19.89 -14.17 26.85
N GLY A 306 -20.47 -12.97 26.99
CA GLY A 306 -21.76 -12.80 27.65
C GLY A 306 -22.87 -13.57 26.93
N CYS A 307 -23.02 -13.36 25.63
CA CYS A 307 -24.08 -13.96 24.82
C CYS A 307 -24.01 -15.49 24.81
N LEU A 308 -22.82 -16.06 24.65
CA LEU A 308 -22.63 -17.53 24.60
C LEU A 308 -22.70 -18.18 25.98
N THR A 309 -22.41 -17.45 27.06
CA THR A 309 -22.63 -17.94 28.43
C THR A 309 -24.11 -18.19 28.70
N ASP A 310 -24.98 -17.32 28.19
CA ASP A 310 -26.44 -17.41 28.37
C ASP A 310 -27.13 -18.29 27.31
N ALA A 311 -26.40 -18.75 26.29
CA ALA A 311 -26.95 -19.59 25.23
C ALA A 311 -27.05 -21.05 25.68
N ASP A 312 -28.27 -21.59 25.75
CA ASP A 312 -28.56 -22.99 26.10
C ASP A 312 -28.84 -23.87 24.88
N THR A 313 -29.10 -23.25 23.74
CA THR A 313 -29.44 -23.94 22.49
C THR A 313 -28.52 -23.53 21.34
N LEU A 314 -28.34 -24.43 20.38
CA LEU A 314 -27.60 -24.15 19.15
C LEU A 314 -28.15 -22.92 18.39
N LYS A 315 -29.47 -22.71 18.42
CA LYS A 315 -30.11 -21.56 17.78
C LYS A 315 -29.70 -20.23 18.43
N GLN A 316 -29.67 -20.18 19.77
CA GLN A 316 -29.19 -19.00 20.51
C GLN A 316 -27.70 -18.77 20.24
N ALA A 317 -26.88 -19.82 20.30
CA ALA A 317 -25.45 -19.72 20.03
C ALA A 317 -25.14 -19.20 18.61
N ARG A 318 -25.87 -19.69 17.59
CA ARG A 318 -25.77 -19.17 16.22
C ARG A 318 -26.19 -17.71 16.10
N THR A 319 -27.17 -17.28 16.88
CA THR A 319 -27.60 -15.87 16.93
C THR A 319 -26.51 -14.99 17.52
N CYS A 320 -25.87 -15.45 18.60
CA CYS A 320 -24.69 -14.79 19.18
C CYS A 320 -23.54 -14.70 18.18
N ALA A 321 -23.17 -15.83 17.55
CA ALA A 321 -22.10 -15.89 16.56
C ALA A 321 -22.34 -14.92 15.39
N LYS A 322 -23.57 -14.91 14.83
CA LYS A 322 -23.93 -13.98 13.76
C LYS A 322 -23.76 -12.50 14.17
N LYS A 323 -24.11 -12.15 15.41
CA LYS A 323 -23.94 -10.77 15.88
C LYS A 323 -22.48 -10.42 16.12
N VAL A 324 -21.65 -11.39 16.53
CA VAL A 324 -20.19 -11.23 16.61
C VAL A 324 -19.61 -11.01 15.21
N ASP A 325 -20.03 -11.81 14.23
CA ASP A 325 -19.66 -11.66 12.82
C ASP A 325 -20.00 -10.25 12.28
N GLU A 326 -21.20 -9.75 12.59
CA GLU A 326 -21.62 -8.39 12.24
C GLU A 326 -20.75 -7.31 12.91
N MET A 327 -20.37 -7.51 14.18
CA MET A 327 -19.46 -6.59 14.91
C MET A 327 -18.04 -6.63 14.35
N MET A 328 -17.55 -7.80 13.95
CA MET A 328 -16.21 -7.97 13.41
C MET A 328 -16.13 -7.64 11.91
N GLY A 329 -17.25 -7.68 11.19
CA GLY A 329 -17.30 -7.51 9.75
C GLY A 329 -16.76 -8.73 8.98
N GLU A 330 -16.69 -9.88 9.63
CA GLU A 330 -16.22 -11.14 9.06
C GLU A 330 -17.33 -12.18 9.18
N SER A 331 -17.53 -13.01 8.17
CA SER A 331 -18.44 -14.16 8.28
C SER A 331 -17.68 -15.35 8.84
N GLY A 332 -18.00 -15.76 10.06
CA GLY A 332 -17.47 -16.98 10.67
C GLY A 332 -18.14 -18.23 10.12
N GLU A 333 -17.51 -19.39 10.33
CA GLU A 333 -18.16 -20.66 10.06
C GLU A 333 -19.36 -20.86 11.00
N PRO A 334 -20.52 -21.32 10.49
CA PRO A 334 -21.68 -21.55 11.34
C PRO A 334 -21.38 -22.61 12.40
N LEU A 335 -21.73 -22.33 13.65
CA LEU A 335 -21.67 -23.34 14.71
C LEU A 335 -22.53 -24.56 14.32
N GLU A 336 -21.92 -25.74 14.23
CA GLU A 336 -22.63 -26.98 13.88
C GLU A 336 -23.25 -27.67 15.09
N ARG A 337 -22.63 -27.50 16.27
CA ARG A 337 -23.05 -28.11 17.54
C ARG A 337 -22.91 -27.12 18.69
N TRP A 338 -23.74 -27.30 19.72
CA TRP A 338 -23.71 -26.50 20.95
C TRP A 338 -24.12 -27.34 22.15
N ASP A 339 -23.23 -28.26 22.53
CA ASP A 339 -23.35 -29.07 23.75
C ASP A 339 -22.48 -28.49 24.88
N VAL A 340 -22.61 -29.05 26.08
CA VAL A 340 -21.87 -28.60 27.29
C VAL A 340 -20.36 -28.55 27.06
N LYS A 341 -19.81 -29.51 26.31
CA LYS A 341 -18.38 -29.58 26.02
C LYS A 341 -17.97 -28.46 25.08
N THR A 342 -18.69 -28.30 23.97
CA THR A 342 -18.43 -27.25 22.97
C THR A 342 -18.57 -25.86 23.60
N LYS A 343 -19.64 -25.62 24.38
CA LYS A 343 -19.83 -24.35 25.11
C LYS A 343 -18.65 -24.03 26.02
N LYS A 344 -18.17 -25.01 26.79
CA LYS A 344 -17.02 -24.84 27.69
C LYS A 344 -15.73 -24.55 26.93
N GLU A 345 -15.48 -25.26 25.83
CA GLU A 345 -14.27 -25.07 25.00
C GLU A 345 -14.28 -23.68 24.34
N THR A 346 -15.40 -23.28 23.71
CA THR A 346 -15.53 -21.96 23.08
C THR A 346 -15.39 -20.82 24.09
N LEU A 347 -16.02 -20.91 25.27
CA LEU A 347 -15.88 -19.87 26.29
C LEU A 347 -14.44 -19.76 26.81
N LYS A 348 -13.73 -20.88 26.94
CA LYS A 348 -12.32 -20.89 27.33
C LYS A 348 -11.43 -20.22 26.28
N GLU A 349 -11.69 -20.45 24.99
CA GLU A 349 -10.96 -19.79 23.91
C GLU A 349 -11.20 -18.28 23.91
N ILE A 350 -12.44 -17.83 24.11
CA ILE A 350 -12.78 -16.40 24.21
C ILE A 350 -12.10 -15.76 25.42
N GLU A 351 -12.06 -16.44 26.56
CA GLU A 351 -11.35 -15.96 27.75
C GLU A 351 -9.85 -15.81 27.51
N SER A 352 -9.21 -16.83 26.91
CA SER A 352 -7.81 -16.77 26.54
C SER A 352 -7.52 -15.59 25.59
N ALA A 353 -8.39 -15.37 24.60
CA ALA A 353 -8.25 -14.25 23.68
C ALA A 353 -8.39 -12.89 24.38
N LEU A 354 -9.33 -12.75 25.32
CA LEU A 354 -9.48 -11.54 26.12
C LEU A 354 -8.25 -11.26 27.01
N GLU A 355 -7.63 -12.30 27.56
CA GLU A 355 -6.38 -12.18 28.33
C GLU A 355 -5.21 -11.69 27.46
N SER A 356 -5.06 -12.25 26.25
CA SER A 356 -4.06 -11.79 25.27
C SER A 356 -4.29 -10.33 24.88
N VAL A 357 -5.53 -9.92 24.65
CA VAL A 357 -5.88 -8.52 24.36
C VAL A 357 -5.55 -7.61 25.55
N ALA A 358 -5.86 -8.03 26.78
CA ALA A 358 -5.52 -7.27 27.98
C ALA A 358 -4.01 -7.16 28.20
N CYS A 359 -3.24 -8.17 27.83
CA CYS A 359 -1.77 -8.13 27.80
C CYS A 359 -1.29 -7.11 26.75
N ALA A 360 -1.77 -7.23 25.51
CA ALA A 360 -1.38 -6.37 24.39
C ALA A 360 -1.69 -4.89 24.62
N LYS A 361 -2.82 -4.56 25.28
CA LYS A 361 -3.16 -3.19 25.68
C LYS A 361 -2.10 -2.56 26.59
N ARG A 362 -1.48 -3.36 27.46
CA ARG A 362 -0.43 -2.93 28.40
C ARG A 362 0.97 -2.94 27.78
N ALA A 363 1.16 -3.63 26.67
CA ALA A 363 2.45 -3.71 25.99
C ALA A 363 2.83 -2.34 25.40
N ASN A 364 3.99 -1.82 25.77
CA ASN A 364 4.52 -0.55 25.26
C ASN A 364 5.70 -0.75 24.30
N THR A 365 6.05 -2.00 24.02
CA THR A 365 7.15 -2.38 23.12
C THR A 365 6.71 -3.53 22.22
N ALA A 366 7.36 -3.66 21.05
CA ALA A 366 7.11 -4.78 20.14
C ALA A 366 7.40 -6.15 20.79
N GLN A 367 8.43 -6.23 21.63
CA GLN A 367 8.78 -7.45 22.37
C GLN A 367 7.72 -7.83 23.40
N ALA A 368 7.21 -6.87 24.19
CA ALA A 368 6.12 -7.12 25.12
C ALA A 368 4.85 -7.57 24.38
N MET A 369 4.57 -6.95 23.22
CA MET A 369 3.44 -7.34 22.36
C MET A 369 3.59 -8.77 21.85
N GLN A 370 4.79 -9.17 21.42
CA GLN A 370 5.06 -10.52 20.95
C GLN A 370 4.91 -11.56 22.07
N GLN A 371 5.31 -11.24 23.30
CA GLN A 371 5.10 -12.09 24.47
C GLN A 371 3.61 -12.28 24.80
N CYS A 372 2.75 -11.31 24.49
CA CYS A 372 1.30 -11.43 24.71
C CYS A 372 0.59 -12.32 23.68
N MET A 373 1.24 -12.61 22.56
CA MET A 373 0.68 -13.43 21.46
C MET A 373 1.21 -14.86 21.45
N GLN A 374 2.13 -15.20 22.35
CA GLN A 374 2.57 -16.57 22.64
C GLN A 374 1.65 -17.20 23.67
#